data_AF-A0A7G5FIE5-F1
#
_entry.id   AF-A0A7G5FIE5-F1
#
_cell.length_a   1.000
_cell.length_b   1.000
_cell.length_c   1.000
_cell.angle_alpha   90.00
_cell.angle_beta   90.00
_cell.angle_gamma   90.00
#
_symmetry.space_group_name_H-M   'P 1'
#
loop_
_entity.id
_entity.type
_entity.pdbx_description
1 polymer ?
#
loop_
_entity_poly.entity_id
_entity_poly.type
_entity_poly.pdbx_seq_one_letter_code
_entity_poly.pdbx_strand_id
1 'polypeptide(L)'
;MVCLGGGHGLFQTLRAARALRIPDINAIVTVADDGGSSGRIRRELGQIPPGDLRMALSALARDDAEGEMWETLLQHRFGGTGALAGHAVGNLLLAGLTDVLGHEVAALDVVAKLTRSYGRVLPVCAQPLNIEAEVAGLADDPRIMRMIRGQVAIATTPGEVRRVRLMPEHPPAAPEAVEAIRGADLLTLGPGSWFSSVIPHLLVPEVVDAINESNALRVVILNLSNTQLETTGFSMERHVHMLQQHAPTLRVDRFLVDRSSPIDSTDLTHLERAAAAMGAMVVVDDVRLFAEDGTMTERHSPDKLARSLVQLCQTR
;
A
#
# COMPACT_ATOMS: atom_id res chain seq x y z
N MET A 1 -10.79 -11.55 -0.80
CA MET A 1 -9.96 -10.59 -1.57
C MET A 1 -8.78 -10.15 -0.71
N VAL A 2 -7.59 -10.02 -1.28
CA VAL A 2 -6.40 -9.51 -0.59
C VAL A 2 -5.92 -8.22 -1.24
N CYS A 3 -5.66 -7.19 -0.44
CA CYS A 3 -5.14 -5.89 -0.90
C CYS A 3 -3.79 -5.61 -0.25
N LEU A 4 -2.73 -5.48 -1.06
CA LEU A 4 -1.37 -5.18 -0.61
C LEU A 4 -1.06 -3.70 -0.84
N GLY A 5 -0.59 -2.99 0.18
CA GLY A 5 -0.21 -1.59 0.05
C GLY A 5 0.03 -0.86 1.37
N GLY A 6 -0.06 0.47 1.32
CA GLY A 6 0.09 1.34 2.49
C GLY A 6 -0.64 2.67 2.30
N GLY A 7 -0.73 3.43 3.39
CA GLY A 7 -1.28 4.78 3.44
C GLY A 7 -2.63 4.98 2.72
N HIS A 8 -2.75 6.14 2.06
CA HIS A 8 -4.00 6.62 1.47
C HIS A 8 -4.43 5.87 0.21
N GLY A 9 -3.49 5.30 -0.56
CA GLY A 9 -3.82 4.54 -1.76
C GLY A 9 -4.54 3.24 -1.40
N LEU A 10 -3.95 2.45 -0.50
CA LEU A 10 -4.59 1.25 0.05
C LEU A 10 -5.92 1.57 0.72
N PHE A 11 -6.02 2.70 1.45
CA PHE A 11 -7.28 3.14 2.07
C PHE A 11 -8.44 3.21 1.06
N GLN A 12 -8.22 3.73 -0.15
CA GLN A 12 -9.27 3.78 -1.18
C GLN A 12 -9.60 2.38 -1.73
N THR A 13 -8.58 1.53 -1.96
CA THR A 13 -8.78 0.13 -2.38
C THR A 13 -9.58 -0.66 -1.35
N LEU A 14 -9.34 -0.45 -0.05
CA LEU A 14 -10.08 -1.12 1.01
C LEU A 14 -11.53 -0.63 1.12
N ARG A 15 -11.79 0.67 0.91
CA ARG A 15 -13.17 1.17 0.81
C ARG A 15 -13.89 0.60 -0.42
N ALA A 16 -13.18 0.44 -1.54
CA ALA A 16 -13.72 -0.23 -2.73
C ALA A 16 -14.08 -1.69 -2.41
N ALA A 17 -13.16 -2.44 -1.79
CA ALA A 17 -13.40 -3.81 -1.37
C ALA A 17 -14.59 -3.92 -0.40
N ARG A 18 -14.68 -3.03 0.58
CA ARG A 18 -15.80 -2.94 1.53
C ARG A 18 -17.13 -2.73 0.81
N ALA A 19 -17.17 -1.85 -0.19
CA ALA A 19 -18.37 -1.58 -0.97
C ALA A 19 -18.89 -2.81 -1.74
N LEU A 20 -18.01 -3.76 -2.08
CA LEU A 20 -18.38 -5.02 -2.72
C LEU A 20 -19.14 -5.98 -1.79
N ARG A 21 -19.10 -5.76 -0.47
CA ARG A 21 -19.74 -6.61 0.55
C ARG A 21 -19.40 -8.09 0.41
N ILE A 22 -18.19 -8.38 -0.08
CA ILE A 22 -17.68 -9.74 -0.21
C ILE A 22 -17.20 -10.28 1.14
N PRO A 23 -17.28 -11.60 1.35
CA PRO A 23 -16.62 -12.21 2.50
C PRO A 23 -15.09 -12.08 2.38
N ASP A 24 -14.43 -12.05 3.53
CA ASP A 24 -12.98 -12.23 3.67
C ASP A 24 -12.10 -11.24 2.87
N ILE A 25 -12.15 -9.98 3.30
CA ILE A 25 -11.20 -8.94 2.87
C ILE A 25 -9.98 -9.00 3.78
N ASN A 26 -8.78 -9.12 3.21
CA ASN A 26 -7.52 -9.09 3.95
C ASN A 26 -6.67 -7.93 3.43
N ALA A 27 -6.34 -6.98 4.29
CA ALA A 27 -5.38 -5.92 4.00
C ALA A 27 -3.99 -6.35 4.48
N ILE A 28 -3.01 -6.42 3.58
CA ILE A 28 -1.62 -6.70 3.92
C ILE A 28 -0.85 -5.39 3.80
N VAL A 29 -0.21 -4.99 4.90
CA VAL A 29 0.31 -3.64 5.06
C VAL A 29 1.81 -3.65 5.34
N THR A 30 2.54 -2.77 4.67
CA THR A 30 3.98 -2.56 4.92
C THR A 30 4.23 -2.05 6.35
N VAL A 31 5.37 -2.44 6.92
CA VAL A 31 5.80 -2.08 8.29
C VAL A 31 7.14 -1.34 8.30
N ALA A 32 7.42 -0.60 7.22
CA ALA A 32 8.66 0.16 7.04
C ALA A 32 8.58 1.64 7.45
N ASP A 33 7.40 2.14 7.81
CA ASP A 33 7.18 3.54 8.22
C ASP A 33 8.04 3.93 9.44
N ASP A 34 8.67 5.10 9.36
CA ASP A 34 9.51 5.70 10.41
C ASP A 34 9.10 7.14 10.76
N GLY A 35 7.96 7.60 10.22
CA GLY A 35 7.44 8.95 10.36
C GLY A 35 6.56 9.18 11.59
N GLY A 36 6.58 10.41 12.10
CA GLY A 36 5.64 10.94 13.09
C GLY A 36 5.38 10.02 14.28
N SER A 37 4.09 9.79 14.57
CA SER A 37 3.60 8.93 15.66
C SER A 37 4.08 7.47 15.54
N SER A 38 4.11 6.92 14.32
CA SER A 38 4.55 5.54 14.09
C SER A 38 6.04 5.38 14.40
N GLY A 39 6.86 6.29 13.89
CA GLY A 39 8.30 6.31 14.12
C GLY A 39 8.68 6.46 15.59
N ARG A 40 7.92 7.26 16.36
CA ARG A 40 8.13 7.37 17.82
C ARG A 40 7.85 6.05 18.53
N ILE A 41 6.67 5.47 18.31
CA ILE A 41 6.30 4.16 18.90
C ILE A 41 7.33 3.09 18.57
N ARG A 42 7.76 3.03 17.31
CA ARG A 42 8.77 2.08 16.86
C ARG A 42 10.10 2.25 17.60
N ARG A 43 10.59 3.49 17.77
CA ARG A 43 11.86 3.75 18.47
C ARG A 43 11.77 3.55 19.99
N GLU A 44 10.63 3.86 20.57
CA GLU A 44 10.45 3.85 22.03
C GLU A 44 10.03 2.47 22.56
N LEU A 45 9.26 1.71 21.77
CA LEU A 45 8.68 0.42 22.19
C LEU A 45 9.22 -0.79 21.41
N GLY A 46 10.02 -0.58 20.35
CA GLY A 46 10.55 -1.67 19.53
C GLY A 46 9.50 -2.43 18.69
N GLN A 47 8.27 -1.95 18.64
CA GLN A 47 7.16 -2.55 17.90
C GLN A 47 7.15 -2.13 16.42
N ILE A 48 6.43 -2.87 15.58
CA ILE A 48 6.17 -2.46 14.18
C ILE A 48 5.41 -1.11 14.15
N PRO A 49 5.65 -0.27 13.13
CA PRO A 49 4.95 1.02 13.02
C PRO A 49 3.43 0.82 12.79
N PRO A 50 2.55 1.31 13.67
CA PRO A 50 1.11 1.03 13.59
C PRO A 50 0.34 1.94 12.61
N GLY A 51 0.99 2.95 12.02
CA GLY A 51 0.32 4.03 11.27
C GLY A 51 -0.54 3.56 10.11
N ASP A 52 0.05 2.84 9.16
CA ASP A 52 -0.66 2.33 7.98
C ASP A 52 -1.62 1.19 8.33
N LEU A 53 -1.28 0.35 9.31
CA LEU A 53 -2.16 -0.70 9.83
C LEU A 53 -3.45 -0.11 10.41
N ARG A 54 -3.33 0.95 11.20
CA ARG A 54 -4.46 1.72 11.72
C ARG A 54 -5.28 2.36 10.59
N MET A 55 -4.64 2.89 9.55
CA MET A 55 -5.37 3.44 8.41
C MET A 55 -6.18 2.36 7.69
N ALA A 56 -5.60 1.17 7.49
CA ALA A 56 -6.31 0.04 6.91
C ALA A 56 -7.51 -0.40 7.79
N LEU A 57 -7.33 -0.48 9.11
CA LEU A 57 -8.43 -0.80 10.04
C LEU A 57 -9.56 0.22 9.95
N SER A 58 -9.23 1.51 9.88
CA SER A 58 -10.22 2.58 9.75
C SER A 58 -10.96 2.53 8.41
N ALA A 59 -10.28 2.18 7.31
CA ALA A 59 -10.90 2.05 5.99
C ALA A 59 -11.92 0.90 5.93
N LEU A 60 -11.67 -0.15 6.73
CA LEU A 60 -12.52 -1.32 6.84
C LEU A 60 -13.58 -1.20 7.94
N ALA A 61 -13.60 -0.11 8.73
CA ALA A 61 -14.65 0.10 9.73
C ALA A 61 -16.04 0.03 9.09
N ARG A 62 -17.07 -0.26 9.90
CA ARG A 62 -18.44 -0.38 9.40
C ARG A 62 -18.89 0.89 8.68
N ASP A 63 -19.79 0.71 7.72
CA ASP A 63 -20.39 1.79 6.95
C ASP A 63 -21.72 2.19 7.58
N ASP A 64 -21.65 2.58 8.86
CA ASP A 64 -22.76 3.11 9.66
C ASP A 64 -22.22 4.16 10.66
N ALA A 65 -23.12 4.84 11.39
CA ALA A 65 -22.73 5.92 12.29
C ALA A 65 -21.74 5.48 13.40
N GLU A 66 -21.81 4.23 13.85
CA GLU A 66 -20.86 3.69 14.83
C GLU A 66 -19.49 3.49 14.18
N GLY A 67 -19.44 2.94 12.96
CA GLY A 67 -18.22 2.81 12.18
C GLY A 67 -17.58 4.16 11.83
N GLU A 68 -18.35 5.18 11.47
CA GLU A 68 -17.86 6.54 11.22
C GLU A 68 -17.20 7.15 12.47
N MET A 69 -17.80 6.93 13.64
CA MET A 69 -17.22 7.34 14.92
C MET A 69 -15.89 6.63 15.17
N TRP A 70 -15.81 5.30 14.94
CA TRP A 70 -14.58 4.53 15.11
C TRP A 70 -13.49 4.92 14.11
N GLU A 71 -13.85 5.14 12.84
CA GLU A 71 -12.94 5.67 11.81
C GLU A 71 -12.36 7.00 12.29
N THR A 72 -13.22 7.93 12.74
CA THR A 72 -12.80 9.24 13.26
C THR A 72 -11.89 9.11 14.48
N LEU A 73 -12.22 8.25 15.44
CA LEU A 73 -11.44 8.07 16.66
C LEU A 73 -10.07 7.44 16.37
N LEU A 74 -10.01 6.37 15.57
CA LEU A 74 -8.73 5.77 15.16
C LEU A 74 -7.87 6.79 14.42
N GLN A 75 -8.48 7.68 13.64
CA GLN A 75 -7.80 8.72 12.89
C GLN A 75 -7.41 9.95 13.72
N HIS A 76 -8.05 10.16 14.87
CA HIS A 76 -7.83 11.32 15.73
C HIS A 76 -6.38 11.42 16.20
N ARG A 77 -5.82 12.63 16.10
CA ARG A 77 -4.49 12.97 16.62
C ARG A 77 -4.61 13.98 17.74
N PHE A 78 -3.94 13.71 18.84
CA PHE A 78 -3.85 14.67 19.94
C PHE A 78 -3.12 15.94 19.49
N GLY A 79 -3.73 17.09 19.78
CA GLY A 79 -3.08 18.39 19.65
C GLY A 79 -2.23 18.75 20.89
N GLY A 80 -1.92 20.03 21.04
CA GLY A 80 -1.23 20.56 22.21
C GLY A 80 0.28 20.31 22.21
N THR A 81 0.87 20.27 23.41
CA THR A 81 2.30 20.08 23.66
C THR A 81 2.53 18.92 24.63
N GLY A 82 3.76 18.37 24.66
CA GLY A 82 4.13 17.26 25.53
C GLY A 82 4.12 15.89 24.84
N ALA A 83 4.23 14.82 25.62
CA ALA A 83 4.50 13.47 25.12
C ALA A 83 3.41 12.91 24.19
N LEU A 84 2.14 13.24 24.45
CA LEU A 84 1.02 12.76 23.64
C LEU A 84 0.84 13.55 22.33
N ALA A 85 1.45 14.73 22.20
CA ALA A 85 1.21 15.62 21.06
C ALA A 85 1.57 14.94 19.72
N GLY A 86 0.64 14.97 18.78
CA GLY A 86 0.77 14.37 17.45
C GLY A 86 0.60 12.84 17.41
N HIS A 87 0.46 12.15 18.54
CA HIS A 87 0.09 10.73 18.51
C HIS A 87 -1.33 10.55 18.00
N ALA A 88 -1.50 9.56 17.12
CA ALA A 88 -2.83 9.09 16.75
C ALA A 88 -3.37 8.19 17.85
N VAL A 89 -4.64 8.35 18.25
CA VAL A 89 -5.28 7.50 19.27
C VAL A 89 -5.20 6.03 18.88
N GLY A 90 -5.51 5.72 17.62
CA GLY A 90 -5.44 4.35 17.12
C GLY A 90 -4.03 3.74 17.19
N ASN A 91 -2.98 4.56 17.04
CA ASN A 91 -1.60 4.06 17.19
C ASN A 91 -1.32 3.64 18.64
N LEU A 92 -1.77 4.43 19.62
CA LEU A 92 -1.59 4.12 21.03
C LEU A 92 -2.42 2.90 21.46
N LEU A 93 -3.64 2.78 20.93
CA LEU A 93 -4.50 1.61 21.14
C LEU A 93 -3.82 0.34 20.62
N LEU A 94 -3.31 0.36 19.39
CA LEU A 94 -2.59 -0.78 18.82
C LEU A 94 -1.32 -1.10 19.61
N ALA A 95 -0.53 -0.09 19.96
CA ALA A 95 0.71 -0.31 20.71
C ALA A 95 0.46 -0.91 22.09
N GLY A 96 -0.56 -0.42 22.81
CA GLY A 96 -0.96 -0.96 24.10
C GLY A 96 -1.52 -2.37 24.02
N LEU A 97 -2.34 -2.67 23.00
CA LEU A 97 -2.85 -4.03 22.79
C LEU A 97 -1.74 -5.01 22.41
N THR A 98 -0.78 -4.60 21.58
CA THR A 98 0.38 -5.43 21.25
C THR A 98 1.20 -5.74 22.51
N ASP A 99 1.42 -4.75 23.39
CA ASP A 99 2.15 -4.93 24.64
C ASP A 99 1.44 -5.91 25.59
N VAL A 100 0.10 -5.79 25.69
CA VAL A 100 -0.72 -6.68 26.54
C VAL A 100 -0.80 -8.11 25.99
N LEU A 101 -0.92 -8.27 24.67
CA LEU A 101 -1.16 -9.57 24.03
C LEU A 101 0.13 -10.28 23.60
N GLY A 102 1.24 -9.55 23.46
CA GLY A 102 2.52 -10.07 22.98
C GLY A 102 2.52 -10.49 21.50
N HIS A 103 1.50 -10.12 20.73
CA HIS A 103 1.38 -10.48 19.31
C HIS A 103 0.60 -9.42 18.51
N GLU A 104 1.25 -8.86 17.48
CA GLU A 104 0.71 -7.74 16.68
C GLU A 104 -0.57 -8.10 15.95
N VAL A 105 -0.63 -9.29 15.35
CA VAL A 105 -1.83 -9.74 14.63
C VAL A 105 -3.01 -9.92 15.58
N ALA A 106 -2.77 -10.35 16.82
CA ALA A 106 -3.84 -10.49 17.81
C ALA A 106 -4.38 -9.11 18.22
N ALA A 107 -3.50 -8.11 18.38
CA ALA A 107 -3.90 -6.73 18.64
C ALA A 107 -4.74 -6.14 17.49
N LEU A 108 -4.33 -6.38 16.24
CA LEU A 108 -5.09 -5.97 15.05
C LEU A 108 -6.47 -6.64 15.01
N ASP A 109 -6.54 -7.94 15.28
CA ASP A 109 -7.79 -8.70 15.31
C ASP A 109 -8.74 -8.21 16.42
N VAL A 110 -8.21 -7.78 17.58
CA VAL A 110 -9.01 -7.18 18.66
C VAL A 110 -9.58 -5.84 18.22
N VAL A 111 -8.77 -4.96 17.61
CA VAL A 111 -9.27 -3.67 17.12
C VAL A 111 -10.29 -3.88 15.99
N ALA A 112 -10.04 -4.80 15.05
CA ALA A 112 -10.99 -5.14 13.99
C ALA A 112 -12.34 -5.62 14.55
N LYS A 113 -12.34 -6.42 15.61
CA LYS A 113 -13.57 -6.82 16.31
C LYS A 113 -14.26 -5.65 17.01
N LEU A 114 -13.50 -4.78 17.67
CA LEU A 114 -14.00 -3.58 18.35
C LEU A 114 -14.72 -2.65 17.36
N THR A 115 -14.12 -2.41 16.20
CA THR A 115 -14.66 -1.56 15.13
C THR A 115 -15.60 -2.31 14.17
N ARG A 116 -15.81 -3.62 14.43
CA ARG A 116 -16.60 -4.54 13.61
C ARG A 116 -16.24 -4.47 12.11
N SER A 117 -14.95 -4.35 11.81
CA SER A 117 -14.45 -4.09 10.47
C SER A 117 -14.82 -5.21 9.47
N TYR A 118 -15.04 -4.82 8.21
CA TYR A 118 -15.33 -5.72 7.08
C TYR A 118 -14.05 -6.40 6.58
N GLY A 119 -13.39 -7.18 7.43
CA GLY A 119 -12.18 -7.90 7.06
C GLY A 119 -11.10 -7.85 8.12
N ARG A 120 -9.93 -8.34 7.74
CA ARG A 120 -8.75 -8.50 8.59
C ARG A 120 -7.61 -7.63 8.08
N VAL A 121 -6.82 -7.08 9.00
CA VAL A 121 -5.62 -6.30 8.69
C VAL A 121 -4.41 -7.06 9.20
N LEU A 122 -3.44 -7.26 8.33
CA LEU A 122 -2.24 -8.07 8.56
C LEU A 122 -1.00 -7.24 8.24
N PRO A 123 0.05 -7.29 9.07
CA PRO A 123 1.33 -6.76 8.67
C PRO A 123 1.96 -7.69 7.64
N VAL A 124 2.76 -7.14 6.72
CA VAL A 124 3.53 -7.95 5.77
C VAL A 124 4.60 -8.78 6.49
N CYS A 125 5.10 -8.28 7.63
CA CYS A 125 6.17 -8.86 8.43
C CYS A 125 5.92 -8.56 9.92
N ALA A 126 6.22 -9.50 10.81
CA ALA A 126 6.03 -9.34 12.25
C ALA A 126 7.16 -8.57 12.96
N GLN A 127 8.22 -8.18 12.24
CA GLN A 127 9.32 -7.39 12.80
C GLN A 127 9.43 -6.02 12.14
N PRO A 128 9.96 -5.00 12.86
CA PRO A 128 10.15 -3.67 12.28
C PRO A 128 11.15 -3.68 11.13
N LEU A 129 10.81 -3.03 10.01
CA LEU A 129 11.64 -2.99 8.82
C LEU A 129 12.22 -1.59 8.58
N ASN A 130 13.52 -1.50 8.33
CA ASN A 130 14.13 -0.29 7.79
C ASN A 130 14.11 -0.37 6.26
N ILE A 131 14.00 0.78 5.61
CA ILE A 131 14.09 0.90 4.15
C ILE A 131 15.24 1.84 3.76
N GLU A 132 16.00 1.45 2.75
CA GLU A 132 17.06 2.26 2.17
C GLU A 132 16.83 2.41 0.66
N ALA A 133 17.22 3.55 0.11
CA ALA A 133 17.16 3.84 -1.32
C ALA A 133 18.51 4.27 -1.89
N GLU A 134 18.82 3.78 -3.09
CA GLU A 134 19.82 4.38 -3.99
C GLU A 134 19.16 5.51 -4.78
N VAL A 135 19.66 6.72 -4.60
CA VAL A 135 19.07 7.94 -5.18
C VAL A 135 20.09 8.68 -6.04
N ALA A 136 19.72 8.93 -7.30
CA ALA A 136 20.48 9.72 -8.27
C ALA A 136 20.16 11.22 -8.15
N GLY A 137 21.03 12.08 -8.67
CA GLY A 137 20.77 13.52 -8.77
C GLY A 137 20.90 14.32 -7.47
N LEU A 138 21.50 13.72 -6.42
CA LEU A 138 21.81 14.38 -5.15
C LEU A 138 23.28 14.84 -5.04
N ALA A 139 24.10 14.52 -6.02
CA ALA A 139 25.48 14.96 -6.15
C ALA A 139 25.65 15.77 -7.44
N ASP A 140 26.71 16.58 -7.53
CA ASP A 140 27.01 17.39 -8.73
C ASP A 140 27.19 16.51 -9.97
N ASP A 141 27.77 15.32 -9.81
CA ASP A 141 27.80 14.30 -10.86
C ASP A 141 26.53 13.41 -10.77
N PRO A 142 25.64 13.44 -11.77
CA PRO A 142 24.38 12.68 -11.76
C PRO A 142 24.58 11.17 -11.80
N ARG A 143 25.79 10.68 -12.09
CA ARG A 143 26.14 9.26 -12.07
C ARG A 143 26.42 8.73 -10.66
N ILE A 144 26.66 9.62 -9.69
CA ILE A 144 26.92 9.23 -8.31
C ILE A 144 25.58 9.00 -7.60
N MET A 145 25.38 7.76 -7.13
CA MET A 145 24.25 7.41 -6.29
C MET A 145 24.55 7.73 -4.83
N ARG A 146 23.57 8.27 -4.11
CA ARG A 146 23.62 8.40 -2.65
C ARG A 146 22.63 7.45 -2.01
N MET A 147 23.04 6.88 -0.87
CA MET A 147 22.15 6.09 -0.03
C MET A 147 21.34 6.99 0.89
N ILE A 148 20.01 6.88 0.83
CA ILE A 148 19.08 7.48 1.79
C ILE A 148 18.47 6.38 2.64
N ARG A 149 18.28 6.66 3.93
CA ARG A 149 17.66 5.75 4.90
C ARG A 149 16.38 6.36 5.44
N GLY A 150 15.35 5.53 5.59
CA GLY A 150 14.09 5.92 6.20
C GLY A 150 12.98 6.19 5.18
N GLN A 151 11.77 5.74 5.50
CA GLN A 151 10.61 5.82 4.62
C GLN A 151 10.28 7.28 4.29
N VAL A 152 10.26 8.16 5.30
CA VAL A 152 9.95 9.58 5.11
C VAL A 152 11.01 10.27 4.24
N ALA A 153 12.29 9.95 4.47
CA ALA A 153 13.39 10.56 3.72
C ALA A 153 13.37 10.14 2.24
N ILE A 154 13.03 8.88 1.95
CA ILE A 154 12.86 8.39 0.59
C ILE A 154 11.64 9.05 -0.06
N ALA A 155 10.52 9.15 0.66
CA ALA A 155 9.28 9.72 0.15
C ALA A 155 9.37 11.21 -0.20
N THR A 156 10.32 11.93 0.40
CA THR A 156 10.47 13.38 0.26
C THR A 156 11.77 13.80 -0.42
N THR A 157 12.55 12.83 -0.94
CA THR A 157 13.82 13.14 -1.59
C THR A 157 13.59 13.93 -2.90
N PRO A 158 14.40 14.97 -3.17
CA PRO A 158 14.34 15.69 -4.44
C PRO A 158 15.05 14.94 -5.58
N GLY A 159 15.82 13.89 -5.25
CA GLY A 159 16.52 13.07 -6.22
C GLY A 159 15.65 11.96 -6.79
N GLU A 160 16.19 11.24 -7.75
CA GLU A 160 15.48 10.16 -8.43
C GLU A 160 15.80 8.81 -7.78
N VAL A 161 14.78 8.18 -7.19
CA VAL A 161 14.93 6.85 -6.59
C VAL A 161 15.12 5.80 -7.68
N ARG A 162 16.22 5.04 -7.60
CA ARG A 162 16.57 4.01 -8.59
C ARG A 162 16.32 2.59 -8.09
N ARG A 163 16.54 2.36 -6.80
CA ARG A 163 16.35 1.06 -6.16
C ARG A 163 16.08 1.26 -4.68
N VAL A 164 15.25 0.38 -4.11
CA VAL A 164 15.09 0.25 -2.66
C VAL A 164 15.42 -1.15 -2.17
N ARG A 165 15.81 -1.24 -0.89
CA ARG A 165 15.99 -2.49 -0.17
C ARG A 165 15.45 -2.39 1.26
N LEU A 166 15.08 -3.53 1.82
CA LEU A 166 14.70 -3.67 3.23
C LEU A 166 15.90 -4.08 4.07
N MET A 167 15.87 -3.69 5.33
CA MET A 167 16.85 -4.04 6.35
C MET A 167 16.10 -4.52 7.61
N PRO A 168 16.29 -5.76 8.07
CA PRO A 168 17.17 -6.79 7.49
C PRO A 168 16.74 -7.21 6.07
N GLU A 169 17.71 -7.65 5.27
CA GLU A 169 17.43 -8.18 3.93
C GLU A 169 16.65 -9.50 4.05
N HIS A 170 15.74 -9.75 3.09
CA HIS A 170 14.89 -10.93 3.04
C HIS A 170 14.16 -11.23 4.37
N PRO A 171 13.41 -10.26 4.92
CA PRO A 171 12.68 -10.50 6.16
C PRO A 171 11.61 -11.58 5.95
N PRO A 172 11.30 -12.37 7.00
CA PRO A 172 10.24 -13.38 6.91
C PRO A 172 8.88 -12.69 6.77
N ALA A 173 7.98 -13.27 5.99
CA ALA A 173 6.61 -12.78 5.93
C ALA A 173 5.85 -13.14 7.22
N ALA A 174 4.80 -12.37 7.55
CA ALA A 174 3.84 -12.84 8.53
C ALA A 174 3.12 -14.10 7.98
N PRO A 175 3.07 -15.23 8.71
CA PRO A 175 2.43 -16.45 8.21
C PRO A 175 0.99 -16.24 7.77
N GLU A 176 0.23 -15.45 8.53
CA GLU A 176 -1.16 -15.13 8.23
C GLU A 176 -1.31 -14.35 6.91
N ALA A 177 -0.32 -13.52 6.57
CA ALA A 177 -0.31 -12.78 5.31
C ALA A 177 -0.09 -13.73 4.12
N VAL A 178 0.84 -14.69 4.26
CA VAL A 178 1.10 -15.73 3.25
C VAL A 178 -0.13 -16.61 3.04
N GLU A 179 -0.77 -17.05 4.13
CA GLU A 179 -2.01 -17.84 4.08
C GLU A 179 -3.14 -17.07 3.36
N ALA A 180 -3.32 -15.79 3.71
CA ALA A 180 -4.32 -14.95 3.07
C ALA A 180 -4.08 -14.80 1.56
N ILE A 181 -2.83 -14.59 1.14
CA ILE A 181 -2.46 -14.46 -0.29
C ILE A 181 -2.76 -15.76 -1.05
N ARG A 182 -2.37 -16.91 -0.49
CA ARG A 182 -2.60 -18.22 -1.13
C ARG A 182 -4.08 -18.55 -1.28
N GLY A 183 -4.90 -18.15 -0.30
CA GLY A 183 -6.34 -18.37 -0.30
C GLY A 183 -7.17 -17.33 -1.07
N ALA A 184 -6.55 -16.34 -1.72
CA ALA A 184 -7.27 -15.27 -2.39
C ALA A 184 -7.80 -15.65 -3.77
N ASP A 185 -8.99 -15.13 -4.13
CA ASP A 185 -9.49 -15.15 -5.51
C ASP A 185 -9.08 -13.92 -6.32
N LEU A 186 -8.79 -12.82 -5.62
CA LEU A 186 -8.37 -11.53 -6.16
C LEU A 186 -7.30 -10.94 -5.25
N LEU A 187 -6.15 -10.59 -5.86
CA LEU A 187 -5.02 -9.90 -5.27
C LEU A 187 -4.90 -8.52 -5.92
N THR A 188 -4.90 -7.46 -5.12
CA THR A 188 -4.56 -6.11 -5.59
C THR A 188 -3.22 -5.67 -5.00
N LEU A 189 -2.39 -5.03 -5.81
CA LEU A 189 -1.17 -4.37 -5.37
C LEU A 189 -1.26 -2.87 -5.70
N GLY A 190 -1.14 -2.04 -4.67
CA GLY A 190 -1.34 -0.60 -4.80
C GLY A 190 -2.83 -0.20 -4.85
N PRO A 191 -3.13 1.05 -5.23
CA PRO A 191 -2.18 2.11 -5.57
C PRO A 191 -1.47 2.63 -4.31
N GLY A 192 -0.45 3.47 -4.47
CA GLY A 192 0.31 4.04 -3.37
C GLY A 192 1.72 4.47 -3.77
N SER A 193 2.45 5.06 -2.83
CA SER A 193 3.85 5.43 -3.05
C SER A 193 4.66 4.23 -3.51
N TRP A 194 5.31 4.35 -4.67
CA TRP A 194 5.84 3.18 -5.36
C TRP A 194 6.99 2.53 -4.58
N PHE A 195 7.96 3.32 -4.13
CA PHE A 195 9.15 2.82 -3.45
C PHE A 195 8.94 2.67 -1.95
N SER A 196 8.07 3.49 -1.36
CA SER A 196 7.88 3.53 0.09
C SER A 196 6.64 2.76 0.59
N SER A 197 5.73 2.34 -0.30
CA SER A 197 4.53 1.56 0.08
C SER A 197 4.28 0.33 -0.79
N VAL A 198 4.47 0.38 -2.11
CA VAL A 198 4.16 -0.74 -3.01
C VAL A 198 5.29 -1.78 -3.05
N ILE A 199 6.46 -1.37 -3.55
CA ILE A 199 7.65 -2.24 -3.70
C ILE A 199 8.07 -2.93 -2.39
N PRO A 200 7.97 -2.32 -1.19
CA PRO A 200 8.34 -3.00 0.05
C PRO A 200 7.67 -4.36 0.28
N HIS A 201 6.44 -4.57 -0.22
CA HIS A 201 5.78 -5.87 -0.15
C HIS A 201 6.51 -6.94 -0.96
N LEU A 202 7.07 -6.54 -2.10
CA LEU A 202 7.75 -7.43 -3.04
C LEU A 202 9.20 -7.71 -2.66
N LEU A 203 9.74 -6.97 -1.69
CA LEU A 203 11.06 -7.22 -1.10
C LEU A 203 11.01 -8.27 0.03
N VAL A 204 9.83 -8.80 0.33
CA VAL A 204 9.60 -9.94 1.22
C VAL A 204 9.43 -11.18 0.34
N PRO A 205 10.43 -12.08 0.23
CA PRO A 205 10.42 -13.14 -0.78
C PRO A 205 9.20 -14.06 -0.71
N GLU A 206 8.81 -14.47 0.51
CA GLU A 206 7.64 -15.34 0.73
C GLU A 206 6.31 -14.72 0.26
N VAL A 207 6.21 -13.38 0.22
CA VAL A 207 5.04 -12.69 -0.35
C VAL A 207 5.01 -12.85 -1.87
N VAL A 208 6.14 -12.71 -2.55
CA VAL A 208 6.23 -12.91 -4.01
C VAL A 208 5.95 -14.36 -4.36
N ASP A 209 6.51 -15.31 -3.60
CA ASP A 209 6.26 -16.74 -3.79
C ASP A 209 4.77 -17.06 -3.61
N ALA A 210 4.15 -16.57 -2.53
CA ALA A 210 2.72 -16.76 -2.29
C ALA A 210 1.84 -16.15 -3.39
N ILE A 211 2.17 -14.95 -3.89
CA ILE A 211 1.46 -14.32 -5.02
C ILE A 211 1.57 -15.22 -6.26
N ASN A 212 2.76 -15.75 -6.55
CA ASN A 212 3.00 -16.58 -7.72
C ASN A 212 2.33 -17.95 -7.66
N GLU A 213 2.26 -18.55 -6.46
CA GLU A 213 1.59 -19.83 -6.19
C GLU A 213 0.06 -19.72 -6.17
N SER A 214 -0.47 -18.53 -5.85
CA SER A 214 -1.91 -18.29 -5.75
C SER A 214 -2.65 -18.52 -7.07
N ASN A 215 -3.90 -18.96 -6.98
CA ASN A 215 -4.80 -18.94 -8.14
C ASN A 215 -5.63 -17.66 -8.19
N ALA A 216 -5.26 -16.58 -7.49
CA ALA A 216 -5.96 -15.32 -7.58
C ALA A 216 -5.76 -14.63 -8.95
N LEU A 217 -6.72 -13.78 -9.33
CA LEU A 217 -6.46 -12.73 -10.31
C LEU A 217 -5.56 -11.66 -9.67
N ARG A 218 -4.44 -11.31 -10.31
CA ARG A 218 -3.44 -10.35 -9.79
C ARG A 218 -3.52 -9.03 -10.53
N VAL A 219 -4.00 -8.01 -9.84
CA VAL A 219 -4.22 -6.67 -10.40
C VAL A 219 -3.27 -5.68 -9.73
N VAL A 220 -2.39 -5.06 -10.52
CA VAL A 220 -1.63 -3.89 -10.08
C VAL A 220 -2.43 -2.64 -10.42
N ILE A 221 -2.71 -1.80 -9.43
CA ILE A 221 -3.44 -0.54 -9.62
C ILE A 221 -2.41 0.59 -9.68
N LEU A 222 -2.29 1.26 -10.84
CA LEU A 222 -1.34 2.35 -11.01
C LEU A 222 -1.81 3.64 -10.32
N ASN A 223 -0.85 4.51 -9.98
CA ASN A 223 -1.15 5.82 -9.44
C ASN A 223 -1.79 6.72 -10.50
N LEU A 224 -2.67 7.62 -10.03
CA LEU A 224 -3.43 8.54 -10.90
C LEU A 224 -2.58 9.65 -11.52
N SER A 225 -1.51 10.05 -10.83
CA SER A 225 -0.55 11.04 -11.31
C SER A 225 0.85 10.72 -10.82
N ASN A 226 1.83 11.33 -11.48
CA ASN A 226 3.24 11.26 -11.12
C ASN A 226 3.65 12.41 -10.18
N THR A 227 2.71 12.95 -9.41
CA THR A 227 2.96 14.08 -8.49
C THR A 227 3.68 13.66 -7.21
N GLN A 228 3.82 12.35 -6.98
CA GLN A 228 4.66 11.82 -5.90
C GLN A 228 6.12 12.16 -6.20
N LEU A 229 6.79 12.77 -5.23
CA LEU A 229 8.20 13.13 -5.34
C LEU A 229 9.06 11.93 -5.74
N GLU A 230 8.78 10.76 -5.16
CA GLU A 230 9.43 9.47 -5.43
C GLU A 230 9.45 9.04 -6.91
N THR A 231 8.46 9.46 -7.69
CA THR A 231 8.26 9.03 -9.09
C THR A 231 8.11 10.23 -10.04
N THR A 232 8.65 11.40 -9.65
CA THR A 232 8.59 12.61 -10.47
C THR A 232 9.19 12.34 -11.85
N GLY A 233 8.40 12.59 -12.90
CA GLY A 233 8.81 12.38 -14.29
C GLY A 233 8.85 10.92 -14.77
N PHE A 234 8.33 9.96 -13.99
CA PHE A 234 8.23 8.58 -14.46
C PHE A 234 7.12 8.42 -15.49
N SER A 235 7.36 7.71 -16.59
CA SER A 235 6.28 7.19 -17.43
C SER A 235 5.54 6.06 -16.70
N MET A 236 4.32 5.73 -17.12
CA MET A 236 3.62 4.57 -16.58
C MET A 236 4.34 3.25 -16.89
N GLU A 237 4.89 3.13 -18.10
CA GLU A 237 5.77 2.02 -18.49
C GLU A 237 6.93 1.85 -17.49
N ARG A 238 7.52 2.96 -17.04
CA ARG A 238 8.60 2.93 -16.08
C ARG A 238 8.18 2.38 -14.72
N HIS A 239 6.94 2.58 -14.28
CA HIS A 239 6.43 1.96 -13.07
C HIS A 239 6.43 0.43 -13.18
N VAL A 240 6.02 -0.10 -14.34
CA VAL A 240 6.05 -1.55 -14.64
C VAL A 240 7.49 -2.07 -14.63
N HIS A 241 8.41 -1.37 -15.30
CA HIS A 241 9.83 -1.74 -15.28
C HIS A 241 10.43 -1.74 -13.86
N MET A 242 10.05 -0.76 -13.02
CA MET A 242 10.52 -0.73 -11.63
C MET A 242 9.99 -1.92 -10.83
N LEU A 243 8.74 -2.35 -11.02
CA LEU A 243 8.23 -3.57 -10.39
C LEU A 243 9.03 -4.79 -10.84
N GLN A 244 9.22 -4.95 -12.15
CA GLN A 244 9.97 -6.08 -12.72
C GLN A 244 11.42 -6.11 -12.23
N GLN A 245 12.07 -4.95 -12.08
CA GLN A 245 13.43 -4.86 -11.57
C GLN A 245 13.53 -5.31 -10.10
N HIS A 246 12.54 -5.01 -9.27
CA HIS A 246 12.56 -5.36 -7.83
C HIS A 246 12.02 -6.77 -7.56
N ALA A 247 11.12 -7.28 -8.41
CA ALA A 247 10.58 -8.62 -8.32
C ALA A 247 10.50 -9.28 -9.71
N PRO A 248 11.64 -9.78 -10.24
CA PRO A 248 11.71 -10.32 -11.60
C PRO A 248 10.83 -11.55 -11.85
N THR A 249 10.50 -12.29 -10.78
CA THR A 249 9.66 -13.49 -10.84
C THR A 249 8.18 -13.20 -10.60
N LEU A 250 7.81 -11.96 -10.27
CA LEU A 250 6.43 -11.59 -9.96
C LEU A 250 5.53 -11.79 -11.19
N ARG A 251 4.46 -12.56 -11.01
CA ARG A 251 3.38 -12.69 -11.98
C ARG A 251 2.32 -11.62 -11.72
N VAL A 252 1.87 -10.97 -12.79
CA VAL A 252 0.78 -9.99 -12.77
C VAL A 252 -0.15 -10.34 -13.93
N ASP A 253 -1.45 -10.29 -13.69
CA ASP A 253 -2.44 -10.59 -14.74
C ASP A 253 -2.94 -9.31 -15.40
N ARG A 254 -3.12 -8.23 -14.62
CA ARG A 254 -3.68 -6.95 -15.09
C ARG A 254 -2.97 -5.75 -14.47
N PHE A 255 -2.73 -4.73 -15.28
CA PHE A 255 -2.40 -3.37 -14.83
C PHE A 255 -3.63 -2.48 -15.04
N LEU A 256 -4.23 -2.01 -13.96
CA LEU A 256 -5.38 -1.10 -14.00
C LEU A 256 -4.89 0.35 -14.03
N VAL A 257 -5.33 1.08 -15.04
CA VAL A 257 -4.98 2.47 -15.30
C VAL A 257 -6.22 3.31 -15.42
N ASP A 258 -6.17 4.51 -14.83
CA ASP A 258 -7.27 5.45 -14.95
C ASP A 258 -7.36 6.07 -16.34
N ARG A 259 -8.57 6.11 -16.89
CA ARG A 259 -8.87 6.67 -18.22
C ARG A 259 -8.51 8.14 -18.35
N SER A 260 -8.56 8.89 -17.25
CA SER A 260 -8.23 10.32 -17.25
C SER A 260 -6.75 10.61 -16.98
N SER A 261 -5.92 9.58 -16.79
CA SER A 261 -4.48 9.77 -16.70
C SER A 261 -3.93 10.37 -17.99
N PRO A 262 -2.90 11.24 -17.90
CA PRO A 262 -2.33 11.92 -19.06
C PRO A 262 -1.43 10.97 -19.86
N ILE A 263 -2.02 9.98 -20.53
CA ILE A 263 -1.35 9.03 -21.42
C ILE A 263 -1.77 9.28 -22.85
N ASP A 264 -0.80 9.45 -23.75
CA ASP A 264 -1.07 9.44 -25.18
C ASP A 264 -1.08 8.01 -25.74
N SER A 265 -1.38 7.86 -27.03
CA SER A 265 -1.42 6.54 -27.68
C SER A 265 -0.05 5.84 -27.72
N THR A 266 1.03 6.60 -27.73
CA THR A 266 2.41 6.08 -27.73
C THR A 266 2.75 5.54 -26.34
N ASP A 267 2.47 6.31 -25.29
CA ASP A 267 2.65 5.93 -23.89
C ASP A 267 1.85 4.68 -23.54
N LEU A 268 0.59 4.60 -24.01
CA LEU A 268 -0.24 3.40 -23.82
C LEU A 268 0.38 2.19 -24.52
N THR A 269 0.87 2.34 -25.75
CA THR A 269 1.54 1.25 -26.48
C THR A 269 2.79 0.76 -25.74
N HIS A 270 3.59 1.68 -25.19
CA HIS A 270 4.77 1.33 -24.40
C HIS A 270 4.39 0.59 -23.11
N LEU A 271 3.37 1.09 -22.41
CA LEU A 271 2.85 0.44 -21.21
C LEU A 271 2.32 -0.96 -21.51
N GLU A 272 1.56 -1.15 -22.59
CA GLU A 272 1.05 -2.44 -23.03
C GLU A 272 2.18 -3.42 -23.34
N ARG A 273 3.25 -2.97 -23.99
CA ARG A 273 4.43 -3.80 -24.25
C ARG A 273 5.14 -4.22 -22.96
N ALA A 274 5.34 -3.29 -22.03
CA ALA A 274 5.95 -3.60 -20.73
C ALA A 274 5.09 -4.56 -19.90
N ALA A 275 3.77 -4.36 -19.89
CA ALA A 275 2.83 -5.28 -19.24
C ALA A 275 2.87 -6.67 -19.89
N ALA A 276 2.86 -6.75 -21.22
CA ALA A 276 2.93 -8.01 -21.95
C ALA A 276 4.24 -8.78 -21.69
N ALA A 277 5.36 -8.07 -21.50
CA ALA A 277 6.63 -8.68 -21.11
C ALA A 277 6.58 -9.37 -19.72
N MET A 278 5.64 -8.99 -18.86
CA MET A 278 5.33 -9.66 -17.60
C MET A 278 4.18 -10.68 -17.71
N GLY A 279 3.63 -10.89 -18.91
CA GLY A 279 2.45 -11.73 -19.14
C GLY A 279 1.12 -11.07 -18.72
N ALA A 280 1.12 -9.76 -18.46
CA ALA A 280 -0.03 -9.00 -18.02
C ALA A 280 -0.70 -8.24 -19.17
N MET A 281 -1.97 -7.86 -18.98
CA MET A 281 -2.69 -6.94 -19.87
C MET A 281 -2.93 -5.59 -19.19
N VAL A 282 -2.91 -4.52 -19.97
CA VAL A 282 -3.34 -3.19 -19.48
C VAL A 282 -4.86 -3.10 -19.59
N VAL A 283 -5.50 -2.58 -18.55
CA VAL A 283 -6.92 -2.27 -18.53
C VAL A 283 -7.08 -0.80 -18.19
N VAL A 284 -7.75 -0.07 -19.09
CA VAL A 284 -8.04 1.35 -18.93
C VAL A 284 -9.49 1.51 -18.50
N ASP A 285 -9.71 2.07 -17.32
CA ASP A 285 -11.06 2.30 -16.80
C ASP A 285 -11.18 3.62 -16.05
N ASP A 286 -12.40 4.13 -15.86
CA ASP A 286 -12.63 5.33 -15.05
C ASP A 286 -12.65 4.95 -13.58
N VAL A 287 -11.56 5.26 -12.86
CA VAL A 287 -11.38 4.95 -11.44
C VAL A 287 -11.05 6.17 -10.59
N ARG A 288 -10.88 7.35 -11.19
CA ARG A 288 -10.62 8.62 -10.49
C ARG A 288 -11.86 9.19 -9.81
N LEU A 289 -11.67 9.69 -8.60
CA LEU A 289 -12.64 10.56 -7.92
C LEU A 289 -12.52 11.99 -8.43
N PHE A 290 -13.66 12.60 -8.76
CA PHE A 290 -13.77 14.02 -9.10
C PHE A 290 -14.41 14.76 -7.94
N ALA A 291 -13.98 16.00 -7.69
CA ALA A 291 -14.65 16.86 -6.73
C ALA A 291 -16.01 17.35 -7.28
N GLU A 292 -16.83 17.95 -6.42
CA GLU A 292 -18.18 18.42 -6.80
C GLU A 292 -18.15 19.48 -7.92
N ASP A 293 -17.08 20.26 -8.00
CA ASP A 293 -16.84 21.26 -9.05
C ASP A 293 -16.28 20.67 -10.36
N GLY A 294 -16.14 19.34 -10.44
CA GLY A 294 -15.59 18.64 -11.59
C GLY A 294 -14.07 18.62 -11.67
N THR A 295 -13.36 19.15 -10.67
CA THR A 295 -11.89 19.09 -10.65
C THR A 295 -11.39 17.66 -10.41
N MET A 296 -10.29 17.32 -11.09
CA MET A 296 -9.63 16.01 -10.93
C MET A 296 -8.96 15.96 -9.56
N THR A 297 -9.27 14.92 -8.78
CA THR A 297 -8.55 14.66 -7.52
C THR A 297 -7.46 13.61 -7.72
N GLU A 298 -6.52 13.56 -6.79
CA GLU A 298 -5.45 12.54 -6.73
C GLU A 298 -5.88 11.27 -6.00
N ARG A 299 -7.20 11.03 -5.89
CA ARG A 299 -7.76 9.86 -5.20
C ARG A 299 -8.55 8.99 -6.16
N HIS A 300 -8.38 7.68 -6.01
CA HIS A 300 -9.28 6.72 -6.62
C HIS A 300 -10.65 6.82 -5.95
N SER A 301 -11.72 6.71 -6.75
CA SER A 301 -13.08 6.61 -6.25
C SER A 301 -13.35 5.16 -5.81
N PRO A 302 -13.72 4.91 -4.54
CA PRO A 302 -14.04 3.58 -4.06
C PRO A 302 -15.08 2.86 -4.92
N ASP A 303 -16.17 3.55 -5.28
CA ASP A 303 -17.28 2.94 -6.04
C ASP A 303 -16.88 2.58 -7.47
N LYS A 304 -16.12 3.46 -8.14
CA LYS A 304 -15.63 3.21 -9.49
C LYS A 304 -14.61 2.06 -9.51
N LEU A 305 -13.66 2.09 -8.58
CA LEU A 305 -12.65 1.04 -8.44
C LEU A 305 -13.31 -0.31 -8.12
N ALA A 306 -14.30 -0.34 -7.23
CA ALA A 306 -15.06 -1.54 -6.91
C ALA A 306 -15.72 -2.15 -8.16
N ARG A 307 -16.39 -1.33 -8.97
CA ARG A 307 -17.00 -1.79 -10.25
C ARG A 307 -15.96 -2.35 -11.20
N SER A 308 -14.83 -1.66 -11.36
CA SER A 308 -13.74 -2.10 -12.24
C SER A 308 -13.17 -3.46 -11.81
N LEU A 309 -12.92 -3.64 -10.51
CA LEU A 309 -12.43 -4.91 -9.96
C LEU A 309 -13.41 -6.08 -10.19
N VAL A 310 -14.72 -5.84 -10.06
CA VAL A 310 -15.74 -6.87 -10.36
C VAL A 310 -15.71 -7.25 -11.83
N GLN A 311 -15.62 -6.27 -12.74
CA GLN A 311 -15.55 -6.52 -14.18
C GLN A 311 -14.29 -7.31 -14.56
N LEU A 312 -13.15 -7.02 -13.93
CA LEU A 312 -11.92 -7.77 -14.11
C LEU A 312 -12.07 -9.24 -13.70
N CYS A 313 -12.74 -9.52 -12.58
CA CYS A 313 -13.00 -10.90 -12.16
C CYS A 313 -13.93 -11.68 -13.10
N GLN A 314 -14.85 -11.00 -13.79
CA GLN A 314 -15.78 -11.62 -14.75
C GLN A 314 -15.14 -11.92 -16.12
N THR A 315 -14.02 -11.28 -16.42
CA THR A 315 -13.32 -11.39 -17.71
C THR A 315 -12.04 -12.23 -17.61
N ARG A 316 -11.97 -13.06 -16.57
CA ARG A 316 -10.86 -13.95 -16.25
C ARG A 316 -10.83 -15.19 -17.14
#